data_AF-A0A432S0D8-F1
#
_entry.id   AF-A0A432S0D8-F1
#
_cell.length_a   1.000
_cell.length_b   1.000
_cell.length_c   1.000
_cell.angle_alpha   90.00
_cell.angle_beta   90.00
_cell.angle_gamma   90.00
#
_symmetry.space_group_name_H-M   'P 1'
#
loop_
_entity.id
_entity.type
_entity.pdbx_description
1 polymer ?
#
loop_
_entity_poly.entity_id
_entity_poly.type
_entity_poly.pdbx_seq_one_letter_code
_entity_poly.pdbx_strand_id
1 'polypeptide(L)'
;MKVLKKLILGALLTGMATELVYATNGDNMIGVSPASRAMGGLGTGICLEPTDAIFRNPGWLARQDGFNISFGGIIFMPQVEGRSVGPAGDSGWVKSDANLFFIPEIAITNQIDENLVIGLGAYGVSG
;
A
#
# COMPACT_ATOMS: atom_id res chain seq x y z
N MET A 1 -14.28 -14.17 -35.95
CA MET A 1 -13.34 -15.09 -35.27
C MET A 1 -11.95 -14.52 -34.99
N LYS A 2 -11.26 -13.85 -35.93
CA LYS A 2 -9.89 -13.32 -35.71
C LYS A 2 -9.80 -12.27 -34.60
N VAL A 3 -10.78 -11.36 -34.50
CA VAL A 3 -10.81 -10.30 -33.48
C VAL A 3 -11.04 -10.86 -32.08
N LEU A 4 -11.97 -11.81 -31.94
CA LEU A 4 -12.25 -12.49 -30.67
C LEU A 4 -11.02 -13.26 -30.16
N LYS A 5 -10.28 -13.94 -31.05
CA LYS A 5 -9.01 -14.60 -30.68
C LYS A 5 -7.94 -13.61 -30.24
N LYS A 6 -7.85 -12.42 -30.85
CA LYS A 6 -6.92 -11.36 -30.42
C LYS A 6 -7.29 -10.76 -29.06
N LEU A 7 -8.59 -10.59 -28.79
CA LEU A 7 -9.08 -10.12 -27.48
C LEU A 7 -8.81 -11.14 -26.37
N ILE A 8 -9.08 -12.43 -26.63
CA ILE A 8 -8.78 -13.50 -25.69
C ILE A 8 -7.27 -13.58 -25.43
N LEU A 9 -6.44 -13.48 -26.47
CA LEU A 9 -4.99 -13.47 -26.33
C LEU A 9 -4.48 -12.25 -25.54
N GLY A 10 -5.07 -11.07 -25.77
CA GLY A 10 -4.74 -9.87 -25.00
C GLY A 10 -5.13 -9.96 -23.53
N ALA A 11 -6.30 -10.53 -23.23
CA ALA A 11 -6.74 -10.79 -21.86
C ALA A 11 -5.87 -11.83 -21.14
N LEU A 12 -5.43 -12.87 -21.85
CA LEU A 12 -4.55 -13.89 -21.29
C LEU A 12 -3.15 -13.32 -20.99
N LEU A 13 -2.60 -12.51 -21.91
CA LEU A 13 -1.28 -11.89 -21.73
C LEU A 13 -1.26 -10.84 -20.60
N THR A 14 -2.35 -10.11 -20.41
CA THR A 14 -2.48 -9.15 -19.29
C THR A 14 -2.75 -9.87 -17.96
N GLY A 15 -3.53 -10.95 -17.97
CA GLY A 15 -3.77 -11.77 -16.77
C GLY A 15 -2.54 -12.56 -16.29
N MET A 16 -1.62 -12.94 -17.18
CA MET A 16 -0.37 -13.61 -16.80
C MET A 16 0.72 -12.66 -16.29
N ALA A 17 0.61 -11.36 -16.57
CA ALA A 17 1.56 -10.36 -16.11
C ALA A 17 1.37 -9.96 -14.63
N THR A 18 0.25 -10.35 -13.99
CA THR A 18 -0.06 -9.97 -12.60
C THR A 18 0.62 -10.85 -11.56
N GLU A 19 1.14 -12.02 -11.93
CA GLU A 19 1.79 -12.96 -10.99
C GLU A 19 3.15 -12.48 -10.46
N LEU A 20 3.70 -11.39 -11.01
CA LEU A 20 4.97 -10.81 -10.56
C LEU A 20 4.81 -9.73 -9.49
N VAL A 21 3.58 -9.37 -9.11
CA VAL A 21 3.33 -8.49 -7.96
C VAL A 21 3.26 -9.36 -6.70
N TYR A 22 4.41 -9.85 -6.24
CA TYR A 22 4.50 -10.35 -4.89
C TYR A 22 4.23 -9.17 -3.95
N ALA A 23 3.06 -9.16 -3.32
CA ALA A 23 2.80 -8.32 -2.16
C ALA A 23 3.75 -8.74 -1.04
N THR A 24 4.97 -8.21 -1.04
CA THR A 24 5.83 -8.34 0.12
C THR A 24 5.32 -7.32 1.13
N ASN A 25 4.50 -7.78 2.07
CA ASN A 25 4.17 -7.04 3.30
C ASN A 25 5.40 -6.83 4.19
N GLY A 26 6.61 -7.02 3.66
CA GLY A 26 7.87 -7.00 4.37
C GLY A 26 8.50 -5.61 4.43
N ASP A 27 8.24 -4.75 3.45
CA ASP A 27 8.73 -3.36 3.46
C ASP A 27 7.54 -2.41 3.28
N ASN A 28 6.83 -2.49 2.15
CA ASN A 28 5.61 -1.71 1.95
C ASN A 28 4.41 -2.32 2.68
N MET A 29 3.71 -1.46 3.41
CA MET A 29 2.53 -1.86 4.16
C MET A 29 1.27 -1.96 3.30
N ILE A 30 0.34 -2.85 3.69
CA ILE A 30 -0.89 -3.18 2.93
C ILE A 30 -1.83 -1.99 2.71
N GLY A 31 -1.72 -0.94 3.54
CA GLY A 31 -2.43 0.33 3.39
C GLY A 31 -1.59 1.45 3.98
N VAL A 32 -1.86 2.69 3.54
CA VAL A 32 -1.12 3.88 4.01
C VAL A 32 -1.78 4.52 5.21
N SER A 33 -3.11 4.66 5.18
CA SER A 33 -3.88 5.18 6.30
C SER A 33 -4.26 4.12 7.33
N PRO A 34 -4.51 4.51 8.59
CA PRO A 34 -5.08 3.61 9.59
C PRO A 34 -6.39 2.95 9.12
N ALA A 35 -7.28 3.70 8.48
CA ALA A 35 -8.57 3.17 7.99
C ALA A 35 -8.37 2.10 6.91
N SER A 36 -7.55 2.39 5.90
CA SER A 36 -7.23 1.46 4.81
C SER A 36 -6.64 0.16 5.33
N ARG A 37 -5.77 0.25 6.33
CA ARG A 37 -5.12 -0.91 6.95
C ARG A 37 -6.05 -1.71 7.84
N ALA A 38 -6.91 -1.05 8.61
CA ALA A 38 -7.95 -1.71 9.41
C ALA A 38 -8.90 -2.54 8.53
N MET A 39 -9.07 -2.15 7.27
CA MET A 39 -9.86 -2.89 6.28
C MET A 39 -9.04 -3.86 5.41
N GLY A 40 -7.77 -4.13 5.74
CA GLY A 40 -6.95 -5.08 5.00
C GLY A 40 -6.37 -4.54 3.68
N GLY A 41 -6.20 -3.22 3.56
CA GLY A 41 -5.59 -2.57 2.39
C GLY A 41 -6.58 -2.16 1.29
N LEU A 42 -7.86 -1.97 1.62
CA LEU A 42 -8.89 -1.65 0.62
C LEU A 42 -8.80 -0.24 0.02
N GLY A 43 -7.89 0.63 0.46
CA GLY A 43 -7.74 2.00 -0.07
C GLY A 43 -7.48 2.09 -1.58
N THR A 44 -7.04 1.00 -2.22
CA THR A 44 -6.96 0.92 -3.69
C THR A 44 -8.35 0.82 -4.34
N GLY A 45 -9.28 0.10 -3.73
CA GLY A 45 -10.60 -0.24 -4.28
C GLY A 45 -11.76 0.62 -3.80
N ILE A 46 -11.58 1.38 -2.70
CA ILE A 46 -12.57 2.33 -2.20
C ILE A 46 -11.87 3.63 -1.78
N CYS A 47 -12.57 4.75 -1.93
CA CYS A 47 -12.08 6.06 -1.48
C CYS A 47 -12.26 6.17 0.04
N LEU A 48 -11.14 6.31 0.77
CA LEU A 48 -11.12 6.36 2.24
C LEU A 48 -10.62 7.70 2.74
N GLU A 49 -9.31 7.90 2.66
CA GLU A 49 -8.65 9.11 3.14
C GLU A 49 -7.85 9.77 2.02
N PRO A 50 -7.58 11.09 2.10
CA PRO A 50 -6.72 11.79 1.17
C PRO A 50 -5.37 11.09 0.96
N THR A 51 -4.78 10.50 2.00
CA THR A 51 -3.52 9.74 1.88
C THR A 51 -3.65 8.53 0.95
N ASP A 52 -4.75 7.77 1.03
CA ASP A 52 -4.99 6.63 0.12
C ASP A 52 -5.24 7.10 -1.31
N ALA A 53 -5.93 8.23 -1.49
CA ALA A 53 -6.11 8.81 -2.81
C ALA A 53 -4.76 9.19 -3.44
N ILE A 54 -3.82 9.75 -2.67
CA ILE A 54 -2.50 10.12 -3.19
C ILE A 54 -1.62 8.89 -3.48
N PHE A 55 -1.54 7.95 -2.53
CA PHE A 55 -0.51 6.89 -2.54
C PHE A 55 -1.00 5.49 -2.92
N ARG A 56 -2.31 5.24 -3.00
CA ARG A 56 -2.87 3.93 -3.36
C ARG A 56 -3.64 3.98 -4.68
N ASN A 57 -4.51 4.97 -4.87
CA ASN A 57 -5.24 5.14 -6.13
C ASN A 57 -5.54 6.63 -6.41
N PRO A 58 -4.70 7.30 -7.24
CA PRO A 58 -4.90 8.69 -7.66
C PRO A 58 -6.23 8.98 -8.35
N GLY A 59 -6.92 7.97 -8.89
CA GLY A 59 -8.28 8.15 -9.41
C GLY A 59 -9.28 8.58 -8.35
N TRP A 60 -9.02 8.30 -7.07
CA TRP A 60 -9.84 8.78 -5.96
C TRP A 60 -9.68 10.26 -5.65
N LEU A 61 -8.67 10.95 -6.19
CA LEU A 61 -8.56 12.41 -6.06
C LEU A 61 -9.79 13.11 -6.64
N ALA A 62 -10.38 12.57 -7.72
CA ALA A 62 -11.63 13.09 -8.30
C ALA A 62 -12.84 13.02 -7.36
N ARG A 63 -12.70 12.36 -6.21
CA ARG A 63 -13.73 12.20 -5.17
C ARG A 63 -13.40 13.01 -3.90
N GLN A 64 -12.33 13.81 -3.94
CA GLN A 64 -11.89 14.69 -2.86
C GLN A 64 -12.33 16.12 -3.19
N ASP A 65 -13.50 16.52 -2.70
CA ASP A 65 -14.09 17.82 -3.00
C ASP A 65 -13.49 18.93 -2.13
N GLY A 66 -13.21 20.10 -2.73
CA GLY A 66 -12.64 21.25 -2.02
C GLY A 66 -11.27 20.98 -1.39
N PHE A 67 -11.07 21.45 -0.16
CA PHE A 67 -9.82 21.29 0.58
C PHE A 67 -9.98 20.21 1.66
N ASN A 68 -9.19 19.14 1.58
CA ASN A 68 -9.18 18.07 2.56
C ASN A 68 -7.79 17.90 3.17
N ILE A 69 -7.76 17.51 4.44
CA ILE A 69 -6.54 17.19 5.17
C ILE A 69 -6.75 15.89 5.94
N SER A 70 -5.75 15.00 5.87
CA SER A 70 -5.65 13.84 6.75
C SER A 70 -4.30 13.84 7.45
N PHE A 71 -4.32 13.43 8.71
CA PHE A 71 -3.14 13.23 9.54
C PHE A 71 -3.39 12.01 10.42
N GLY A 72 -2.43 11.11 10.44
CA GLY A 72 -2.58 9.83 11.11
C GLY A 72 -1.24 9.18 11.40
N GLY A 73 -1.31 7.98 11.96
CA GLY A 73 -0.12 7.18 12.17
C GLY A 73 -0.46 5.78 12.65
N ILE A 74 0.45 4.85 12.36
CA ILE A 74 0.37 3.46 12.80
C ILE A 74 1.56 3.15 13.69
N ILE A 75 1.29 2.50 14.82
CA ILE A 75 2.31 1.85 15.63
C ILE A 75 2.41 0.41 15.17
N PHE A 76 3.54 0.03 14.59
CA PHE A 76 3.79 -1.31 14.09
C PHE A 76 4.74 -2.05 15.05
N MET A 77 4.29 -3.18 15.58
CA MET A 77 5.03 -3.98 16.56
C MET A 77 5.20 -5.42 16.08
N PRO A 78 6.14 -5.69 15.16
CA PRO A 78 6.33 -7.03 14.64
C PRO A 78 7.01 -7.95 15.65
N GLN A 79 6.63 -9.23 15.62
CA GLN A 79 7.31 -10.31 16.34
C GLN A 79 8.01 -11.19 15.32
N VAL A 80 9.31 -10.92 15.10
CA VAL A 80 10.13 -11.65 14.13
C VAL A 80 11.16 -12.49 14.87
N GLU A 81 11.23 -13.77 14.52
CA GLU A 81 12.23 -14.71 15.02
C GLU A 81 12.96 -15.36 13.83
N GLY A 82 14.28 -15.40 13.90
CA GLY A 82 15.14 -16.02 12.90
C GLY A 82 15.87 -17.23 13.47
N ARG A 83 16.08 -18.26 12.65
CA ARG A 83 16.91 -19.41 12.98
C ARG A 83 17.75 -19.78 11.77
N SER A 84 19.03 -19.99 11.98
CA SER A 84 19.98 -20.45 10.98
C SER A 84 20.56 -21.79 11.41
N VAL A 85 20.44 -22.79 10.54
CA VAL A 85 21.04 -24.11 10.73
C VAL A 85 22.11 -24.28 9.66
N GLY A 86 23.37 -24.38 10.06
CA GLY A 86 24.50 -24.48 9.14
C GLY A 86 25.59 -25.43 9.63
N PRO A 87 26.71 -25.54 8.89
CA PRO A 87 27.82 -26.42 9.22
C PRO A 87 28.46 -26.11 10.59
N ALA A 88 28.31 -24.88 11.08
CA ALA A 88 28.80 -24.42 12.37
C ALA A 88 27.85 -24.73 13.56
N GLY A 89 26.70 -25.35 13.29
CA GLY A 89 25.66 -25.65 14.29
C GLY A 89 24.34 -24.92 14.03
N ASP A 90 23.45 -25.01 15.01
CA ASP A 90 22.13 -24.38 15.00
C ASP A 90 22.15 -23.14 15.90
N SER A 91 21.74 -21.99 15.35
CA SER A 91 21.68 -20.74 16.12
C SER A 91 20.60 -20.72 17.20
N GLY A 92 19.64 -21.66 17.15
CA GLY A 92 18.37 -21.53 17.86
C GLY A 92 17.52 -20.38 17.30
N TRP A 93 16.32 -20.19 17.87
CA TRP A 93 15.47 -19.04 17.54
C TRP A 93 15.98 -17.79 18.23
N VAL A 94 16.27 -16.75 17.46
CA VAL A 94 16.71 -15.44 17.94
C VAL A 94 15.67 -14.39 17.56
N LYS A 95 15.25 -13.59 18.54
CA LYS A 95 14.28 -12.50 18.34
C LYS A 95 14.94 -11.30 17.67
N SER A 96 14.21 -10.62 16.80
CA SER A 96 14.61 -9.33 16.24
C SER A 96 14.54 -8.23 17.28
N ASP A 97 15.58 -7.38 17.35
CA ASP A 97 15.57 -6.14 18.12
C ASP A 97 14.68 -5.05 17.48
N ALA A 98 14.38 -5.20 16.19
CA ALA A 98 13.53 -4.29 15.43
C ALA A 98 12.05 -4.68 15.65
N ASN A 99 11.47 -4.19 16.75
CA ASN A 99 10.17 -4.65 17.28
C ASN A 99 9.13 -3.55 17.52
N LEU A 100 9.46 -2.28 17.25
CA LEU A 100 8.56 -1.14 17.41
C LEU A 100 8.89 -0.04 16.40
N PHE A 101 7.90 0.35 15.61
CA PHE A 101 8.02 1.37 14.59
C PHE A 101 6.84 2.32 14.62
N PHE A 102 7.14 3.62 14.47
CA PHE A 102 6.15 4.67 14.34
C PHE A 102 6.08 5.13 12.90
N ILE A 103 4.89 5.05 12.31
CA ILE A 103 4.68 5.21 10.87
C ILE A 103 3.65 6.32 10.69
N PRO A 104 4.10 7.58 10.60
CA PRO A 104 3.20 8.71 10.47
C PRO A 104 2.68 8.85 9.04
N GLU A 105 1.55 9.52 8.88
CA GLU A 105 1.08 9.97 7.58
C GLU A 105 0.45 11.36 7.68
N ILE A 106 0.60 12.13 6.60
CA ILE A 106 -0.06 13.40 6.39
C ILE A 106 -0.39 13.53 4.90
N ALA A 107 -1.58 14.02 4.59
CA ALA A 107 -1.97 14.35 3.23
C ALA A 107 -2.88 15.57 3.20
N ILE A 108 -2.75 16.34 2.13
CA ILE A 108 -3.55 17.49 1.80
C ILE A 108 -4.00 17.32 0.35
N THR A 109 -5.29 17.43 0.09
CA THR A 109 -5.83 17.51 -1.27
C THR A 109 -6.59 18.81 -1.45
N ASN A 110 -6.50 19.37 -2.65
CA ASN A 110 -7.18 20.61 -2.99
C ASN A 110 -7.75 20.51 -4.40
N GLN A 111 -9.07 20.68 -4.51
CA GLN A 111 -9.77 20.82 -5.77
C GLN A 111 -9.58 22.24 -6.30
N ILE A 112 -8.89 22.35 -7.43
CA ILE A 112 -8.65 23.61 -8.12
C ILE A 112 -9.88 24.01 -8.93
N ASP A 113 -10.49 23.03 -9.62
CA ASP A 113 -11.73 23.17 -10.37
C ASP A 113 -12.47 21.82 -10.48
N GLU A 114 -13.55 21.78 -11.26
CA GLU A 114 -14.39 20.57 -11.44
C GLU A 114 -13.65 19.37 -12.06
N ASN A 115 -12.49 19.58 -12.69
CA ASN A 115 -11.73 18.55 -13.39
C ASN A 115 -10.33 18.30 -12.83
N LEU A 116 -9.82 19.19 -11.97
CA LEU A 116 -8.46 19.12 -11.42
C LEU A 116 -8.46 19.14 -9.90
N VAL A 117 -7.99 18.03 -9.33
CA VAL A 117 -7.66 17.90 -7.91
C VAL A 117 -6.18 17.58 -7.77
N ILE A 118 -5.49 18.35 -6.95
CA ILE A 118 -4.09 18.12 -6.62
C ILE A 118 -3.97 17.57 -5.19
N GLY A 119 -2.99 16.71 -4.97
CA GLY A 119 -2.71 16.12 -3.66
C GLY A 119 -1.22 16.16 -3.36
N LEU A 120 -0.89 16.49 -2.11
CA LEU A 120 0.46 16.43 -1.56
C LEU A 120 0.41 15.69 -0.22
N GLY A 121 1.35 14.79 0.01
CA GLY A 121 1.40 14.05 1.26
C GLY A 121 2.76 13.44 1.52
N ALA A 122 2.91 12.88 2.70
CA ALA A 122 4.05 12.09 3.13
C ALA A 122 3.53 10.98 4.05
N TYR A 123 4.09 9.77 3.91
CA TYR A 123 3.78 8.65 4.81
C TYR A 123 5.06 7.85 5.10
N GLY A 124 5.11 7.24 6.28
CA GLY A 124 6.16 6.27 6.63
C GLY A 124 5.96 4.99 5.83
N VAL A 125 7.01 4.56 5.14
CA VAL A 125 6.93 3.47 4.16
C VAL A 125 6.96 2.10 4.85
N SER A 126 7.82 1.97 5.86
CA SER A 126 8.08 0.72 6.57
C SER A 126 8.49 0.94 8.02
N GLY A 127 8.44 -0.16 8.77
CA GLY A 127 9.04 -0.32 10.09
C GLY A 127 10.11 -1.39 10.00
#